data_AF-A0A352C4G9-F1
#
_entry.id   AF-A0A352C4G9-F1
#
_cell.length_a   1.000
_cell.length_b   1.000
_cell.length_c   1.000
_cell.angle_alpha   90.00
_cell.angle_beta   90.00
_cell.angle_gamma   90.00
#
_symmetry.space_group_name_H-M   'P 1'
#
loop_
_entity.id
_entity.type
_entity.pdbx_description
1 polymer ?
#
loop_
_entity_poly.entity_id
_entity_poly.type
_entity_poly.pdbx_seq_one_letter_code
_entity_poly.pdbx_strand_id
1 'polypeptide(L)' 'MATIEIDGKTFEVENGKMIIEVADEAGIPIPRFCYHKKLSVAANCRMCLVEI' A
#
# COMPACT_ATOMS: atom_id res chain seq x y z
N MET A 1 2.05 13.63 -9.48
CA MET A 1 2.34 13.51 -8.05
C MET A 1 1.04 13.78 -7.32
N ALA A 2 0.77 13.00 -6.28
CA ALA A 2 -0.36 13.18 -5.38
C ALA A 2 0.14 13.24 -3.95
N THR A 3 -0.59 13.94 -3.09
CA THR A 3 -0.33 13.98 -1.65
C THR A 3 -1.35 13.06 -0.99
N ILE A 4 -0.88 12.09 -0.20
CA ILE A 4 -1.74 11.23 0.60
C ILE A 4 -1.33 11.28 2.07
N GLU A 5 -2.26 10.93 2.95
CA GLU A 5 -2.03 10.84 4.39
C GLU A 5 -2.22 9.38 4.83
N ILE A 6 -1.25 8.83 5.56
CA ILE A 6 -1.33 7.49 6.17
C ILE A 6 -1.04 7.65 7.66
N ASP A 7 -1.98 7.24 8.52
CA ASP A 7 -1.87 7.34 9.98
C ASP A 7 -1.45 8.76 10.48
N GLY A 8 -2.00 9.81 9.87
CA GLY A 8 -1.69 11.21 10.20
C GLY A 8 -0.37 11.75 9.66
N LYS A 9 0.36 10.97 8.85
CA LYS A 9 1.60 11.38 8.20
C LYS A 9 1.38 11.59 6.70
N THR A 10 1.80 12.75 6.21
CA THR A 10 1.68 13.13 4.80
C THR A 10 2.86 12.63 3.96
N PHE A 11 2.57 12.06 2.80
CA PHE A 11 3.55 11.57 1.84
C PHE A 11 3.27 12.12 0.44
N GLU A 12 4.33 12.48 -0.29
CA GLU A 12 4.26 12.74 -1.73
C GLU A 12 4.50 11.45 -2.48
N VAL A 13 3.55 11.09 -3.35
CA VAL A 13 3.57 9.82 -4.08
C VAL A 13 3.42 10.04 -5.59
N GLU A 14 3.99 9.11 -6.35
CA GLU A 14 3.76 9.05 -7.79
C GLU A 14 2.33 8.61 -8.08
N ASN A 15 1.72 9.21 -9.11
CA ASN A 15 0.37 8.83 -9.51
C ASN A 15 0.37 7.40 -10.03
N GLY A 16 -0.56 6.57 -9.55
CA GLY A 16 -0.69 5.18 -9.97
C GLY A 16 0.06 4.16 -9.11
N LYS A 17 0.84 4.60 -8.10
CA LYS A 17 1.37 3.69 -7.08
C LYS A 17 0.24 3.06 -6.26
N MET A 18 0.43 1.81 -5.84
CA MET A 18 -0.51 1.15 -4.94
C MET A 18 -0.30 1.62 -3.49
N ILE A 19 -1.38 1.74 -2.72
CA ILE A 19 -1.33 2.11 -1.28
C ILE A 19 -0.33 1.22 -0.51
N ILE A 20 -0.33 -0.08 -0.80
CA ILE A 20 0.55 -1.06 -0.13
C ILE A 20 2.04 -0.81 -0.42
N GLU A 21 2.38 -0.27 -1.58
CA GLU A 21 3.76 0.08 -1.95
C GLU A 21 4.21 1.34 -1.24
N VAL A 22 3.33 2.35 -1.14
CA VAL A 22 3.62 3.56 -0.37
C VAL A 22 3.80 3.23 1.11
N ALA A 23 2.95 2.37 1.67
CA ALA A 23 3.08 1.92 3.05
C ALA A 23 4.42 1.22 3.29
N ASP A 24 4.88 0.37 2.37
CA ASP A 24 6.19 -0.27 2.45
C ASP A 24 7.34 0.75 2.43
N GLU A 25 7.28 1.75 1.54
CA GLU A 25 8.27 2.85 1.46
C GLU A 25 8.28 3.72 2.72
N ALA A 26 7.13 3.90 3.35
CA ALA A 26 6.96 4.61 4.62
C ALA A 26 7.36 3.77 5.85
N GLY A 27 7.71 2.49 5.67
CA GLY A 27 8.04 1.58 6.76
C GLY A 27 6.83 1.13 7.59
N ILE A 28 5.61 1.20 7.03
CA ILE A 28 4.34 0.79 7.65
C ILE A 28 3.99 -0.63 7.17
N PRO A 29 4.22 -1.67 7.99
CA PRO A 29 4.04 -3.05 7.55
C PRO A 29 2.56 -3.44 7.48
N ILE A 30 2.05 -3.64 6.26
CA ILE A 30 0.70 -4.18 6.03
C ILE A 30 0.78 -5.70 5.81
N PRO A 31 0.12 -6.55 6.61
CA PRO A 31 0.19 -7.99 6.45
C PRO A 31 -0.41 -8.45 5.11
N ARG A 32 0.24 -9.41 4.46
CA ARG A 32 -0.16 -9.93 3.15
C ARG A 32 0.40 -11.32 2.91
N PHE A 33 -0.43 -12.21 2.37
CA PHE A 33 0.03 -13.51 1.85
C PHE A 33 -0.06 -13.59 0.33
N CYS A 34 -1.05 -12.95 -0.28
CA CYS A 34 -1.34 -13.11 -1.70
C CYS A 34 -0.78 -12.02 -2.62
N TYR A 35 0.10 -11.16 -2.11
CA TYR A 35 0.68 -10.05 -2.86
C TYR A 35 2.20 -10.12 -2.83
N HIS A 36 2.80 -9.91 -4.01
CA HIS A 36 4.23 -9.72 -4.19
C HIS A 36 4.46 -8.83 -5.42
N LYS A 37 5.37 -7.85 -5.33
CA LYS A 37 5.60 -6.83 -6.37
C LYS A 37 5.95 -7.35 -7.78
N LYS A 38 6.42 -8.60 -7.87
CA LYS A 38 6.79 -9.25 -9.15
C LYS A 38 5.73 -10.25 -9.67
N LEU A 39 4.59 -10.36 -9.00
CA LEU A 39 3.51 -11.28 -9.35
C LEU A 39 2.20 -10.51 -9.55
N SER A 40 1.27 -11.11 -10.29
CA SER A 40 -0.07 -10.56 -10.46
C SER A 40 -0.85 -10.52 -9.15
N VAL A 41 -1.76 -9.55 -9.01
CA VAL A 41 -2.59 -9.35 -7.81
C VAL A 41 -3.68 -10.44 -7.74
N ALA A 42 -3.66 -11.26 -6.68
CA ALA A 42 -4.62 -12.36 -6.50
C ALA A 42 -5.86 -12.00 -5.65
N ALA A 43 -5.75 -11.03 -4.73
CA ALA A 43 -6.85 -10.51 -3.90
C ALA A 43 -7.65 -11.54 -3.04
N ASN A 44 -7.08 -12.71 -2.75
CA ASN A 44 -7.74 -13.77 -1.98
C ASN A 44 -7.53 -13.69 -0.45
N CYS A 45 -6.38 -13.20 0.05
CA CYS A 45 -6.10 -13.27 1.49
C CYS A 45 -6.78 -12.18 2.35
N ARG A 46 -7.17 -11.05 1.73
CA ARG A 46 -7.82 -9.88 2.38
C ARG A 46 -7.09 -9.29 3.60
N MET A 47 -5.85 -9.70 3.89
CA MET A 47 -5.08 -9.18 5.03
C MET A 47 -4.64 -7.73 4.85
N CYS A 48 -4.54 -7.26 3.61
CA CYS A 48 -4.15 -5.88 3.29
C CYS A 48 -5.35 -4.91 3.26
N LEU A 49 -6.45 -5.25 3.93
CA LEU A 49 -7.61 -4.39 4.04
C LEU A 49 -7.29 -3.19 4.96
N VAL A 50 -7.62 -1.99 4.51
CA VAL A 50 -7.40 -0.73 5.24
C VAL A 50 -8.65 0.15 5.14
N GLU A 51 -8.78 1.10 6.06
CA GLU A 51 -9.77 2.18 6.00
C GLU A 51 -9.25 3.32 5.10
N ILE A 52 -10.16 4.00 4.40
CA ILE A 52 -9.87 5.12 3.50
C ILE A 52 -10.73 6.31 3.90
#